data_AF-A0A3B8I9S8-F1
#
_entry.id   AF-A0A3B8I9S8-F1
#
_cell.length_a   1.000
_cell.length_b   1.000
_cell.length_c   1.000
_cell.angle_alpha   90.00
_cell.angle_beta   90.00
_cell.angle_gamma   90.00
#
_symmetry.space_group_name_H-M   'P 1'
#
loop_
_entity.id
_entity.type
_entity.pdbx_description
1 polymer ?
#
loop_
_entity_poly.entity_id
_entity_poly.type
_entity_poly.pdbx_seq_one_letter_code
_entity_poly.pdbx_strand_id
1 'polypeptide(L)'
;MVRIDLRGILRSPAFWILMVLAVGNGLNALAQADGWYNNSSYPVTYIMINGLQSGMYLFTIALAIIYAGAVVWRERDVKVDAITDAMPFSNLGRISAKITAMLLVIFMVQVLGVLMGLFTQVTKGYTDIDLGHYATEVLGIHFLGFAWMIILSIFLHNLIHNKYLAYGATLVVLLVVQYGLPRLGVDAYLWRFGQVPDYTYTAFNGFGPFVSGMVAYSVYWTLLSLALWALASRFWVRGQAASFPMRIFRAFSGYSWGRQLILAGLLLIFLVTGGFLFYQTEIVHERLSADEVETLRGDYEKAYNQYFGMNQPRVVAADYAVDLYPAERQLEALSRLSAVNKGDEPITEMLFTMPTTVTAEVVLPAGAEQLEDNEQLRFQRYQLAEPLAPGDTLHFEVRSHFAPKGIRDGGTLTELVSNGTFLNHLELVPVIGYDRGRELQQPEARAEQGLPERSLLMSPEEATEDALRESYISPNSDWVQLSATVSTSADQIAVSPGNLVKEWQEN
;
A
#
# COMPACT_ATOMS: atom_id res chain seq x y z
N MET A 1 6.33 36.42 15.03
CA MET A 1 7.06 35.19 15.40
C MET A 1 7.43 34.37 14.17
N VAL A 2 6.47 33.95 13.33
CA VAL A 2 6.73 33.17 12.09
C VAL A 2 7.92 33.68 11.27
N ARG A 3 7.96 34.98 10.91
CA ARG A 3 9.07 35.57 10.15
C ARG A 3 10.45 35.43 10.82
N ILE A 4 10.50 35.47 12.16
CA ILE A 4 11.72 35.33 12.96
C ILE A 4 12.14 33.86 13.01
N ASP A 5 11.19 32.95 13.23
CA ASP A 5 11.40 31.49 13.16
C ASP A 5 11.96 31.09 11.80
N LEU A 6 11.27 31.46 10.72
CA LEU A 6 11.65 31.18 9.34
C LEU A 6 13.04 31.71 8.99
N ARG A 7 13.33 32.98 9.30
CA ARG A 7 14.67 33.57 9.04
C ARG A 7 15.77 32.90 9.84
N GLY A 8 15.47 32.43 11.05
CA GLY A 8 16.44 31.68 11.86
C GLY A 8 16.83 30.37 11.20
N ILE A 9 15.86 29.64 10.65
CA ILE A 9 16.10 28.36 9.95
C ILE A 9 16.90 28.61 8.66
N LEU A 10 16.45 29.52 7.80
CA LEU A 10 17.05 29.77 6.48
C LEU A 10 18.48 30.37 6.54
N ARG A 11 18.86 30.96 7.68
CA ARG A 11 20.22 31.46 7.92
C ARG A 11 21.15 30.45 8.58
N SER A 12 20.63 29.29 8.98
CA SER A 12 21.44 28.24 9.61
C SER A 12 22.34 27.58 8.57
N PRO A 13 23.67 27.45 8.81
CA PRO A 13 24.56 26.70 7.92
C PRO A 13 24.13 25.24 7.74
N ALA A 14 23.62 24.61 8.80
CA ALA A 14 23.15 23.23 8.76
C ALA A 14 21.95 23.04 7.81
N PHE A 15 21.12 24.07 7.62
CA PHE A 15 20.00 24.02 6.69
C PHE A 15 20.53 23.89 5.26
N TRP A 16 21.48 24.75 4.88
CA TRP A 16 22.07 24.73 3.55
C TRP A 16 22.88 23.47 3.27
N ILE A 17 23.57 22.90 4.27
CA ILE A 17 24.23 21.60 4.12
C ILE A 17 23.21 20.51 3.78
N LEU A 18 22.12 20.40 4.55
CA LEU A 18 21.06 19.43 4.29
C LEU A 18 20.35 19.67 2.96
N MET A 19 20.15 20.93 2.56
CA MET A 19 19.58 21.29 1.26
C MET A 19 20.47 20.87 0.11
N VAL A 20 21.79 21.09 0.19
CA VAL A 20 22.72 20.66 -0.87
C VAL A 20 22.72 19.14 -1.00
N LEU A 21 22.69 18.41 0.11
CA LEU A 21 22.59 16.96 0.09
C LEU A 21 21.26 16.48 -0.52
N ALA A 22 20.14 17.09 -0.12
CA ALA A 22 18.82 16.79 -0.67
C ALA A 22 18.75 17.05 -2.18
N VAL A 23 19.23 18.22 -2.64
CA VAL A 23 19.23 18.59 -4.05
C VAL A 23 20.17 17.69 -4.85
N GLY A 24 21.38 17.44 -4.36
CA GLY A 24 22.35 16.58 -5.04
C GLY A 24 21.84 15.16 -5.21
N ASN A 25 21.24 14.59 -4.16
CA ASN A 25 20.66 13.25 -4.22
C ASN A 25 19.38 13.20 -5.07
N GLY A 26 18.51 14.21 -4.95
CA GLY A 26 17.31 14.35 -5.79
C GLY A 26 17.62 14.47 -7.28
N LEU A 27 18.63 15.27 -7.67
CA LEU A 27 19.07 15.35 -9.07
C LEU A 27 19.63 14.02 -9.56
N ASN A 28 20.41 13.31 -8.73
CA ASN A 28 20.94 12.00 -9.08
C ASN A 28 19.83 10.95 -9.28
N ALA A 29 18.80 10.96 -8.42
CA ALA A 29 17.65 10.09 -8.55
C ALA A 29 16.84 10.41 -9.82
N LEU A 30 16.55 11.69 -10.08
CA LEU A 30 15.86 12.15 -11.30
C LEU A 30 16.62 11.80 -12.59
N ALA A 31 17.95 11.87 -12.56
CA ALA A 31 18.78 11.52 -13.70
C ALA A 31 18.63 10.04 -14.10
N GLN A 32 18.38 9.16 -13.13
CA GLN A 32 18.26 7.71 -13.31
C GLN A 32 16.81 7.23 -13.40
N ALA A 33 15.82 8.11 -13.18
CA ALA A 33 14.42 7.73 -13.02
C ALA A 33 13.78 7.13 -14.29
N ASP A 34 14.32 7.43 -15.48
CA ASP A 34 13.84 6.96 -16.79
C ASP A 34 14.52 5.67 -17.27
N GLY A 35 15.48 5.12 -16.51
CA GLY A 35 16.22 3.92 -16.87
C GLY A 35 15.82 2.71 -16.03
N TRP A 36 15.10 1.76 -16.61
CA TRP A 36 14.98 0.42 -16.04
C TRP A 36 15.47 -0.60 -17.07
N TYR A 37 16.45 -1.43 -16.71
CA TYR A 37 16.87 -2.59 -17.51
C TYR A 37 17.21 -2.27 -18.99
N ASN A 38 18.10 -1.29 -19.23
CA ASN A 38 18.55 -0.88 -20.57
C ASN A 38 17.42 -0.32 -21.48
N ASN A 39 16.21 -0.12 -20.96
CA ASN A 39 15.12 0.56 -21.64
C ASN A 39 14.98 2.00 -21.12
N SER A 40 14.72 2.92 -22.05
CA SER A 40 14.39 4.31 -21.75
C SER A 40 12.88 4.46 -21.71
N SER A 41 12.36 4.84 -20.54
CA SER A 41 10.97 5.24 -20.35
C SER A 41 10.83 6.75 -20.52
N TYR A 42 9.68 7.24 -20.96
CA TYR A 42 9.42 8.68 -20.95
C TYR A 42 9.42 9.21 -19.51
N PRO A 43 9.98 10.41 -19.23
CA PRO A 43 10.03 11.00 -17.89
C PRO A 43 8.68 11.64 -17.52
N VAL A 44 7.62 10.83 -17.57
CA VAL A 44 6.26 11.21 -17.16
C VAL A 44 6.25 11.63 -15.69
N THR A 45 5.30 12.49 -15.32
CA THR A 45 5.31 13.19 -14.03
C THR A 45 5.43 12.26 -12.82
N TYR A 46 4.70 11.14 -12.79
CA TYR A 46 4.74 10.22 -11.65
C TYR A 46 6.11 9.56 -11.46
N ILE A 47 6.85 9.27 -12.55
CA ILE A 47 8.21 8.73 -12.48
C ILE A 47 9.15 9.77 -11.87
N MET A 48 8.98 11.05 -12.22
CA MET A 48 9.76 12.13 -11.63
C MET A 48 9.44 12.33 -10.15
N ILE A 49 8.17 12.23 -9.75
CA ILE A 49 7.76 12.31 -8.35
C ILE A 49 8.35 11.14 -7.55
N ASN A 50 8.29 9.91 -8.05
CA ASN A 50 8.91 8.75 -7.43
C ASN A 50 10.44 8.91 -7.29
N GLY A 51 11.10 9.48 -8.30
CA GLY A 51 12.52 9.85 -8.24
C GLY A 51 12.83 10.91 -7.18
N LEU A 52 11.98 11.93 -7.05
CA LEU A 52 12.11 12.94 -5.99
C LEU A 52 11.89 12.34 -4.61
N GLN A 53 10.92 11.45 -4.46
CA GLN A 53 10.64 10.76 -3.22
C GLN A 53 11.83 9.88 -2.82
N SER A 54 12.38 9.07 -3.73
CA SER A 54 13.55 8.24 -3.41
C SER A 54 14.78 9.07 -3.06
N GLY A 55 15.02 10.20 -3.74
CA GLY A 55 16.23 11.00 -3.54
C GLY A 55 16.17 12.06 -2.42
N MET A 56 14.99 12.64 -2.14
CA MET A 56 14.86 13.78 -1.21
C MET A 56 14.17 13.45 0.11
N TYR A 57 13.48 12.30 0.21
CA TYR A 57 12.61 12.00 1.35
C TYR A 57 13.38 11.94 2.68
N LEU A 58 14.50 11.22 2.74
CA LEU A 58 15.34 11.10 3.95
C LEU A 58 15.80 12.48 4.47
N PHE A 59 16.26 13.34 3.57
CA PHE A 59 16.75 14.68 3.93
C PHE A 59 15.61 15.60 4.37
N THR A 60 14.44 15.46 3.77
CA THR A 60 13.24 16.21 4.16
C THR A 60 12.74 15.77 5.54
N ILE A 61 12.78 14.47 5.85
CA ILE A 61 12.53 13.95 7.20
C ILE A 61 13.53 14.54 8.19
N ALA A 62 14.83 14.50 7.87
CA ALA A 62 15.87 15.02 8.73
C ALA A 62 15.67 16.52 9.01
N LEU A 63 15.34 17.32 7.99
CA LEU A 63 15.00 18.73 8.13
C LEU A 63 13.78 18.93 9.05
N ALA A 64 12.72 18.18 8.84
CA ALA A 64 11.50 18.28 9.64
C ALA A 64 11.77 17.96 11.13
N ILE A 65 12.50 16.90 11.45
CA ILE A 65 12.79 16.49 12.84
C ILE A 65 13.79 17.45 13.51
N ILE A 66 14.92 17.72 12.85
CA ILE A 66 16.00 18.54 13.43
C ILE A 66 15.49 19.97 13.66
N TYR A 67 14.84 20.57 12.67
CA TYR A 67 14.38 21.95 12.83
C TYR A 67 13.12 22.08 13.67
N ALA A 68 12.25 21.05 13.76
CA ALA A 68 11.15 21.06 14.72
C ALA A 68 11.69 21.20 16.15
N GLY A 69 12.71 20.42 16.52
CA GLY A 69 13.37 20.54 17.81
C GLY A 69 14.13 21.87 17.97
N ALA A 70 14.92 22.25 16.96
CA ALA A 70 15.72 23.48 17.02
C ALA A 70 14.84 24.71 17.25
N VAL A 71 13.69 24.80 16.56
CA VAL A 71 12.75 25.90 16.72
C VAL A 71 12.13 25.93 18.12
N VAL A 72 11.83 24.78 18.75
CA VAL A 72 11.28 24.72 20.11
C VAL A 72 12.30 25.19 21.16
N TRP A 73 13.57 24.85 20.99
CA TRP A 73 14.63 25.12 21.96
C TRP A 73 15.39 26.43 21.73
N ARG A 74 15.24 27.04 20.55
CA ARG A 74 16.02 28.22 20.12
C ARG A 74 16.09 29.34 21.16
N GLU A 75 14.96 29.73 21.73
CA GLU A 75 14.93 30.84 22.70
C GLU A 75 15.72 30.50 23.98
N ARG A 76 15.73 29.23 24.38
CA ARG A 76 16.49 28.72 25.54
C ARG A 76 17.98 28.59 25.23
N ASP A 77 18.31 28.09 24.03
CA ASP A 77 19.69 27.93 23.58
C ASP A 77 20.44 29.27 23.57
N VAL A 78 19.76 30.37 23.22
CA VAL A 78 20.32 31.73 23.23
C VAL A 78 19.99 32.53 24.51
N LYS A 79 19.43 31.88 25.54
CA LYS A 79 19.14 32.44 26.88
C LYS A 79 18.23 33.69 26.88
N VAL A 80 17.29 33.77 25.94
CA VAL A 80 16.28 34.85 25.88
C VAL A 80 14.88 34.36 26.25
N ASP A 81 14.76 33.11 26.70
CA ASP A 81 13.52 32.46 27.08
C ASP A 81 12.76 33.24 28.15
N ALA A 82 13.45 33.76 29.17
CA ALA A 82 12.84 34.60 30.21
C ALA A 82 12.17 35.87 29.64
N ILE A 83 12.78 36.52 28.64
CA ILE A 83 12.22 37.70 27.98
C ILE A 83 11.00 37.28 27.16
N THR A 84 11.11 36.20 26.40
CA THR A 84 10.01 35.72 25.55
C THR A 84 8.82 35.19 26.36
N ASP A 85 9.05 34.59 27.53
CA ASP A 85 8.02 34.08 28.42
C ASP A 85 7.23 35.19 29.13
N ALA A 86 7.84 36.36 29.31
CA ALA A 86 7.18 37.55 29.84
C ALA A 86 6.30 38.28 28.79
N MET A 87 6.43 37.95 27.50
CA MET A 87 5.62 38.58 26.44
C MET A 87 4.16 38.10 26.52
N PRO A 88 3.17 38.96 26.20
CA PRO A 88 1.74 38.66 26.32
C PRO A 88 1.21 37.69 25.25
N PHE A 89 2.08 36.95 24.56
CA PHE A 89 1.66 35.98 23.54
C PHE A 89 1.03 34.74 24.20
N SER A 90 -0.04 34.22 23.62
CA SER A 90 -0.61 32.94 24.05
C SER A 90 0.32 31.77 23.71
N ASN A 91 0.30 30.69 24.49
CA ASN A 91 1.08 29.49 24.19
C ASN A 91 0.67 28.89 22.83
N LEU A 92 -0.62 28.91 22.52
CA LEU A 92 -1.15 28.44 21.26
C LEU A 92 -0.57 29.25 20.09
N GLY A 93 -0.62 30.59 20.17
CA GLY A 93 -0.07 31.46 19.12
C GLY A 93 1.44 31.26 18.92
N ARG A 94 2.19 31.00 20.01
CA ARG A 94 3.62 30.69 19.94
C ARG A 94 3.88 29.37 19.20
N ILE A 95 3.19 28.30 19.57
CA ILE A 95 3.38 26.99 18.93
C ILE A 95 2.89 27.02 17.49
N SER A 96 1.74 27.64 17.21
CA SER A 96 1.26 27.83 15.84
C SER A 96 2.29 28.57 15.00
N ALA A 97 2.92 29.63 15.51
CA ALA A 97 3.95 30.34 14.76
C ALA A 97 5.16 29.46 14.41
N LYS A 98 5.58 28.59 15.34
CA LYS A 98 6.68 27.64 15.15
C LYS A 98 6.32 26.55 14.13
N ILE A 99 5.12 25.96 14.24
CA ILE A 99 4.61 24.98 13.27
C ILE A 99 4.49 25.64 11.89
N THR A 100 3.86 26.80 11.77
CA THR A 100 3.71 27.50 10.48
C THR A 100 5.07 27.81 9.85
N ALA A 101 6.06 28.23 10.64
CA ALA A 101 7.41 28.46 10.11
C ALA A 101 8.05 27.18 9.57
N MET A 102 7.90 26.05 10.28
CA MET A 102 8.37 24.74 9.83
C MET A 102 7.67 24.26 8.57
N LEU A 103 6.34 24.40 8.52
CA LEU A 103 5.54 24.04 7.35
C LEU A 103 5.95 24.86 6.13
N LEU A 104 6.21 26.16 6.29
CA LEU A 104 6.71 27.01 5.19
C LEU A 104 8.09 26.55 4.70
N VAL A 105 8.98 26.13 5.60
CA VAL A 105 10.29 25.57 5.20
C VAL A 105 10.10 24.30 4.39
N ILE A 106 9.33 23.33 4.87
CA ILE A 106 9.09 22.08 4.13
C ILE A 106 8.40 22.37 2.79
N PHE A 107 7.43 23.27 2.77
CA PHE A 107 6.78 23.70 1.53
C PHE A 107 7.79 24.26 0.51
N MET A 108 8.74 25.11 0.95
CA MET A 108 9.81 25.61 0.07
C MET A 108 10.71 24.50 -0.46
N VAL A 109 11.05 23.51 0.38
CA VAL A 109 11.85 22.34 -0.05
C VAL A 109 11.10 21.51 -1.10
N GLN A 110 9.80 21.27 -0.88
CA GLN A 110 8.97 20.53 -1.82
C GLN A 110 8.77 21.26 -3.15
N VAL A 111 8.53 22.58 -3.10
CA VAL A 111 8.47 23.42 -4.32
C VAL A 111 9.80 23.37 -5.08
N LEU A 112 10.94 23.39 -4.38
CA LEU A 112 12.23 23.22 -5.04
C LEU A 112 12.35 21.84 -5.71
N GLY A 113 11.88 20.77 -5.05
CA GLY A 113 11.80 19.44 -5.65
C GLY A 113 10.95 19.42 -6.92
N VAL A 114 9.75 20.03 -6.90
CA VAL A 114 8.91 20.19 -8.10
C VAL A 114 9.65 20.91 -9.20
N LEU A 115 10.31 22.05 -8.90
CA LEU A 115 11.10 22.79 -9.89
C LEU A 115 12.25 21.95 -10.47
N MET A 116 12.90 21.11 -9.68
CA MET A 116 13.91 20.17 -10.15
C MET A 116 13.32 19.11 -11.09
N GLY A 117 12.15 18.56 -10.74
CA GLY A 117 11.42 17.61 -11.60
C GLY A 117 11.06 18.24 -12.94
N LEU A 118 10.46 19.43 -12.93
CA LEU A 118 10.13 20.22 -14.13
C LEU A 118 11.36 20.49 -14.98
N PHE A 119 12.47 20.91 -14.36
CA PHE A 119 13.73 21.16 -15.05
C PHE A 119 14.26 19.89 -15.73
N THR A 120 14.20 18.74 -15.06
CA THR A 120 14.61 17.45 -15.64
C THR A 120 13.71 17.04 -16.81
N GLN A 121 12.39 17.20 -16.69
CA GLN A 121 11.46 16.86 -17.79
C GLN A 121 11.74 17.70 -19.04
N VAL A 122 11.91 19.02 -18.86
CA VAL A 122 12.20 19.94 -19.97
C VAL A 122 13.57 19.63 -20.60
N THR A 123 14.60 19.36 -19.81
CA THR A 123 15.93 19.02 -20.35
C THR A 123 15.96 17.66 -21.05
N LYS A 124 15.08 16.73 -20.67
CA LYS A 124 14.85 15.45 -21.37
C LYS A 124 13.88 15.55 -22.55
N GLY A 125 13.37 16.75 -22.87
CA GLY A 125 12.50 16.99 -24.03
C GLY A 125 11.03 16.56 -23.84
N TYR A 126 10.60 16.28 -22.61
CA TYR A 126 9.22 15.91 -22.29
C TYR A 126 8.41 17.15 -21.88
N THR A 127 7.35 17.46 -22.64
CA THR A 127 6.56 18.69 -22.47
C THR A 127 5.13 18.47 -21.96
N ASP A 128 4.65 17.22 -21.91
CA ASP A 128 3.31 16.88 -21.42
C ASP A 128 3.30 16.75 -19.88
N ILE A 129 3.61 17.87 -19.23
CA ILE A 129 3.81 17.96 -17.79
C ILE A 129 2.47 18.14 -17.08
N ASP A 130 2.07 17.13 -16.31
CA ASP A 130 0.94 17.24 -15.39
C ASP A 130 1.34 18.02 -14.11
N LEU A 131 1.13 19.34 -14.12
CA LEU A 131 1.31 20.19 -12.93
C LEU A 131 0.31 19.90 -11.82
N GLY A 132 -0.88 19.40 -12.17
CA GLY A 132 -1.91 19.02 -11.21
C GLY A 132 -1.42 17.87 -10.32
N HIS A 133 -0.78 16.88 -10.93
CA HIS A 133 -0.22 15.74 -10.22
C HIS A 133 0.89 16.13 -9.23
N TYR A 134 1.81 17.02 -9.62
CA TYR A 134 2.79 17.60 -8.68
C TYR A 134 2.11 18.31 -7.51
N ALA A 135 1.05 19.08 -7.77
CA ALA A 135 0.33 19.79 -6.73
C ALA A 135 -0.38 18.83 -5.76
N THR A 136 -1.02 17.77 -6.28
CA THR A 136 -1.76 16.81 -5.45
C THR A 136 -0.84 15.91 -4.63
N GLU A 137 0.22 15.38 -5.23
CA GLU A 137 1.06 14.38 -4.57
C GLU A 137 2.16 15.01 -3.73
N VAL A 138 2.97 15.87 -4.34
CA VAL A 138 4.13 16.46 -3.67
C VAL A 138 3.69 17.55 -2.68
N LEU A 139 2.83 18.47 -3.11
CA LEU A 139 2.38 19.60 -2.29
C LEU A 139 1.14 19.29 -1.44
N GLY A 140 0.44 18.19 -1.71
CA GLY A 140 -0.71 17.73 -0.94
C GLY A 140 -0.33 16.56 -0.03
N ILE A 141 -0.27 15.35 -0.59
CA ILE A 141 -0.13 14.09 0.15
C ILE A 141 1.20 14.05 0.95
N HIS A 142 2.34 14.23 0.28
CA HIS A 142 3.65 14.20 0.93
C HIS A 142 3.80 15.32 1.95
N PHE A 143 3.40 16.54 1.59
CA PHE A 143 3.43 17.69 2.49
C PHE A 143 2.64 17.45 3.77
N LEU A 144 1.46 16.83 3.68
CA LEU A 144 0.62 16.52 4.82
C LEU A 144 1.28 15.48 5.75
N GLY A 145 1.93 14.46 5.17
CA GLY A 145 2.77 13.50 5.90
C GLY A 145 3.85 14.19 6.75
N PHE A 146 4.61 15.11 6.13
CA PHE A 146 5.63 15.89 6.85
C PHE A 146 5.01 16.82 7.91
N ALA A 147 3.82 17.37 7.66
CA ALA A 147 3.13 18.23 8.61
C ALA A 147 2.77 17.48 9.90
N TRP A 148 2.21 16.27 9.79
CA TRP A 148 1.90 15.42 10.94
C TRP A 148 3.16 15.09 11.76
N MET A 149 4.26 14.76 11.08
CA MET A 149 5.54 14.47 11.72
C MET A 149 6.14 15.67 12.46
N ILE A 150 6.07 16.88 11.87
CA ILE A 150 6.49 18.12 12.54
C ILE A 150 5.68 18.35 13.81
N ILE A 151 4.36 18.17 13.74
CA ILE A 151 3.46 18.38 14.87
C ILE A 151 3.76 17.38 15.99
N LEU A 152 3.94 16.09 15.66
CA LEU A 152 4.35 15.06 16.61
C LEU A 152 5.68 15.41 17.27
N SER A 153 6.69 15.79 16.47
CA SER A 153 8.00 16.15 17.00
C SER A 153 7.92 17.34 17.95
N ILE A 154 7.22 18.42 17.58
CA ILE A 154 7.03 19.59 18.45
C ILE A 154 6.28 19.20 19.73
N PHE A 155 5.25 18.34 19.65
CA PHE A 155 4.56 17.84 20.82
C PHE A 155 5.51 17.09 21.78
N LEU A 156 6.32 16.15 21.28
CA LEU A 156 7.28 15.39 22.09
C LEU A 156 8.34 16.29 22.74
N HIS A 157 8.85 17.29 22.01
CA HIS A 157 9.78 18.28 22.58
C HIS A 157 9.17 19.10 23.71
N ASN A 158 7.87 19.41 23.62
CA ASN A 158 7.15 20.07 24.70
C ASN A 158 6.86 19.12 25.87
N LEU A 159 6.55 17.85 25.61
CA LEU A 159 6.23 16.87 26.64
C LEU A 159 7.46 16.50 27.50
N ILE A 160 8.54 16.08 26.86
CA ILE A 160 9.72 15.48 27.52
C ILE A 160 10.59 16.52 28.22
N HIS A 161 10.55 17.80 27.81
CA HIS A 161 11.28 18.91 28.43
C HIS A 161 12.80 18.65 28.60
N ASN A 162 13.37 17.79 27.76
CA ASN A 162 14.79 17.59 27.61
C ASN A 162 15.09 17.48 26.11
N LYS A 163 15.99 18.35 25.61
CA LYS A 163 16.27 18.50 24.18
C LYS A 163 16.70 17.19 23.53
N TYR A 164 17.69 16.52 24.11
CA TYR A 164 18.27 15.31 23.52
C TYR A 164 17.35 14.10 23.67
N LEU A 165 16.67 13.96 24.82
CA LEU A 165 15.68 12.89 25.00
C LEU A 165 14.48 13.07 24.07
N ALA A 166 14.07 14.31 23.77
CA ALA A 166 12.98 14.56 22.83
C ALA A 166 13.33 14.22 21.38
N TYR A 167 14.57 14.52 20.94
CA TYR A 167 15.05 14.04 19.65
C TYR A 167 15.08 12.51 19.59
N GLY A 168 15.66 11.87 20.61
CA GLY A 168 15.72 10.41 20.71
C GLY A 168 14.32 9.77 20.70
N ALA A 169 13.39 10.30 21.50
CA ALA A 169 12.01 9.81 21.55
C ALA A 169 11.27 10.01 20.23
N THR A 170 11.46 11.15 19.55
CA THR A 170 10.85 11.37 18.22
C THR A 170 11.34 10.31 17.23
N LEU A 171 12.64 10.04 17.20
CA LEU A 171 13.22 9.03 16.32
C LEU A 171 12.72 7.61 16.67
N VAL A 172 12.73 7.24 17.95
CA VAL A 172 12.26 5.94 18.42
C VAL A 172 10.79 5.73 18.09
N VAL A 173 9.93 6.72 18.34
CA VAL A 173 8.50 6.63 18.00
C VAL A 173 8.32 6.40 16.51
N LEU A 174 9.00 7.17 15.64
CA LEU A 174 8.87 7.01 14.19
C LEU A 174 9.38 5.64 13.71
N LEU A 175 10.50 5.15 14.24
CA LEU A 175 11.07 3.86 13.86
C LEU A 175 10.22 2.68 14.36
N VAL A 176 9.76 2.73 15.60
CA VAL A 176 8.89 1.67 16.17
C VAL A 176 7.57 1.63 15.43
N VAL A 177 6.96 2.79 15.16
CA VAL A 177 5.68 2.85 14.47
C VAL A 177 5.79 2.38 13.01
N GLN A 178 6.87 2.72 12.31
CA GLN A 178 7.01 2.36 10.88
C GLN A 178 7.59 0.95 10.65
N TYR A 179 8.49 0.48 11.50
CA TYR A 179 9.24 -0.77 11.28
C TYR A 179 9.16 -1.77 12.43
N GLY A 180 8.84 -1.31 13.65
CA GLY A 180 8.73 -2.17 14.83
C GLY A 180 7.37 -2.84 14.94
N LEU A 181 6.28 -2.06 14.85
CA LEU A 181 4.90 -2.54 14.96
C LEU A 181 4.57 -3.61 13.89
N PRO A 182 4.95 -3.42 12.60
CA PRO A 182 4.70 -4.46 11.60
C PRO A 182 5.33 -5.81 11.97
N ARG A 183 6.58 -5.80 12.48
CA ARG A 183 7.28 -7.00 12.94
C ARG A 183 6.68 -7.66 14.19
N LEU A 184 5.72 -7.01 14.84
CA LEU A 184 4.98 -7.56 15.97
C LEU A 184 3.55 -7.99 15.56
N GLY A 185 3.27 -8.10 14.26
CA GLY A 185 1.95 -8.40 13.71
C GLY A 185 0.98 -7.22 13.72
N VAL A 186 1.43 -6.02 14.12
CA VAL A 186 0.63 -4.79 14.10
C VAL A 186 0.91 -4.02 12.81
N ASP A 187 0.45 -4.59 11.71
CA ASP A 187 0.73 -4.10 10.35
C ASP A 187 -0.24 -3.00 9.88
N ALA A 188 -1.43 -2.92 10.49
CA ALA A 188 -2.50 -2.05 10.01
C ALA A 188 -2.10 -0.56 10.03
N TYR A 189 -2.45 0.18 8.97
CA TYR A 189 -2.10 1.60 8.86
C TYR A 189 -2.77 2.45 9.93
N LEU A 190 -3.83 1.96 10.58
CA LEU A 190 -4.50 2.61 11.70
C LEU A 190 -3.57 2.89 12.89
N TRP A 191 -2.53 2.07 13.07
CA TRP A 191 -1.54 2.20 14.13
C TRP A 191 -0.26 2.92 13.68
N ARG A 192 -0.09 3.11 12.37
CA ARG A 192 1.11 3.70 11.74
C ARG A 192 0.96 5.21 11.61
N PHE A 193 1.24 5.93 12.70
CA PHE A 193 1.09 7.39 12.78
C PHE A 193 1.61 8.12 11.54
N GLY A 194 0.72 8.90 10.92
CA GLY A 194 1.03 9.77 9.81
C GLY A 194 1.26 9.05 8.48
N GLN A 195 0.85 7.79 8.36
CA GLN A 195 0.89 7.05 7.11
C GLN A 195 -0.52 6.84 6.54
N VAL A 196 -0.60 6.92 5.22
CA VAL A 196 -1.78 6.53 4.45
C VAL A 196 -1.52 5.16 3.84
N PRO A 197 -2.58 4.37 3.52
CA PRO A 197 -2.42 3.10 2.84
C PRO A 197 -1.64 3.25 1.53
N ASP A 198 -0.92 2.20 1.16
CA ASP A 198 -0.16 2.19 -0.09
C ASP A 198 -1.07 2.46 -1.28
N TYR A 199 -0.59 3.30 -2.20
CA TYR A 199 -1.29 3.68 -3.40
C TYR A 199 -0.36 3.64 -4.60
N THR A 200 -0.93 3.43 -5.78
CA THR A 200 -0.22 3.53 -7.04
C THR A 200 -0.92 4.55 -7.92
N TYR A 201 -0.15 5.49 -8.46
CA TYR A 201 -0.62 6.42 -9.46
C TYR A 201 -0.23 5.94 -10.85
N THR A 202 -1.15 6.00 -11.82
CA THR A 202 -0.85 5.79 -13.24
C THR A 202 -1.39 6.94 -14.08
N ALA A 203 -0.79 7.18 -15.25
CA ALA A 203 -1.30 8.19 -16.17
C ALA A 203 -2.72 7.85 -16.70
N PHE A 204 -3.10 6.57 -16.71
CA PHE A 204 -4.40 6.11 -17.19
C PHE A 204 -5.51 6.24 -16.13
N ASN A 205 -5.21 5.92 -14.88
CA ASN A 205 -6.20 5.75 -13.82
C ASN A 205 -6.05 6.77 -12.66
N GLY A 206 -5.02 7.61 -12.72
CA GLY A 206 -4.65 8.49 -11.63
C GLY A 206 -4.41 7.72 -10.32
N PHE A 207 -4.92 8.24 -9.21
CA PHE A 207 -4.96 7.55 -7.91
C PHE A 207 -6.05 6.47 -7.82
N GLY A 208 -6.92 6.36 -8.84
CA GLY A 208 -7.93 5.32 -8.99
C GLY A 208 -8.62 4.88 -7.70
N PRO A 209 -8.49 3.59 -7.32
CA PRO A 209 -9.24 3.02 -6.20
C PRO A 209 -8.76 3.45 -4.82
N PHE A 210 -7.59 4.08 -4.73
CA PHE A 210 -6.93 4.38 -3.46
C PHE A 210 -7.47 5.65 -2.78
N VAL A 211 -8.16 6.51 -3.54
CA VAL A 211 -8.57 7.86 -3.09
C VAL A 211 -9.37 7.82 -1.79
N SER A 212 -10.35 6.92 -1.66
CA SER A 212 -11.21 6.83 -0.47
C SER A 212 -10.42 6.51 0.79
N GLY A 213 -9.52 5.53 0.72
CA GLY A 213 -8.60 5.17 1.80
C GLY A 213 -7.65 6.32 2.13
N MET A 214 -7.00 6.91 1.12
CA MET A 214 -6.07 8.02 1.31
C MET A 214 -6.74 9.21 2.02
N VAL A 215 -7.94 9.60 1.61
CA VAL A 215 -8.68 10.71 2.23
C VAL A 215 -9.10 10.37 3.65
N ALA A 216 -9.67 9.18 3.88
CA ALA A 216 -10.16 8.78 5.20
C ALA A 216 -9.02 8.73 6.23
N TYR A 217 -7.88 8.12 5.88
CA TYR A 217 -6.68 8.09 6.72
C TYR A 217 -6.05 9.47 6.89
N SER A 218 -6.07 10.31 5.86
CA SER A 218 -5.58 11.69 5.97
C SER A 218 -6.42 12.53 6.94
N VAL A 219 -7.75 12.37 6.92
CA VAL A 219 -8.64 13.01 7.88
C VAL A 219 -8.36 12.51 9.30
N TYR A 220 -8.25 11.18 9.47
CA TYR A 220 -7.94 10.55 10.75
C TYR A 220 -6.64 11.08 11.38
N TRP A 221 -5.52 11.08 10.64
CA TRP A 221 -4.24 11.56 11.16
C TRP A 221 -4.18 13.08 11.33
N THR A 222 -4.93 13.83 10.53
CA THR A 222 -5.08 15.28 10.70
C THR A 222 -5.82 15.60 12.00
N LEU A 223 -6.89 14.88 12.34
CA LEU A 223 -7.62 15.04 13.59
C LEU A 223 -6.72 14.80 14.81
N LEU A 224 -5.93 13.72 14.78
CA LEU A 224 -4.96 13.46 15.84
C LEU A 224 -3.89 14.55 15.92
N SER A 225 -3.37 14.98 14.78
CA SER A 225 -2.36 16.04 14.73
C SER A 225 -2.90 17.37 15.28
N LEU A 226 -4.15 17.73 15.00
CA LEU A 226 -4.80 18.90 15.60
C LEU A 226 -4.93 18.76 17.13
N ALA A 227 -5.26 17.56 17.63
CA ALA A 227 -5.29 17.29 19.06
C ALA A 227 -3.88 17.38 19.69
N LEU A 228 -2.84 16.83 19.04
CA LEU A 228 -1.44 16.93 19.47
C LEU A 228 -0.94 18.38 19.47
N TRP A 229 -1.29 19.18 18.46
CA TRP A 229 -1.00 20.61 18.42
C TRP A 229 -1.63 21.35 19.61
N ALA A 230 -2.91 21.10 19.87
CA ALA A 230 -3.62 21.69 21.01
C ALA A 230 -2.97 21.27 22.34
N LEU A 231 -2.60 19.99 22.50
CA LEU A 231 -1.92 19.46 23.68
C LEU A 231 -0.51 20.06 23.85
N ALA A 232 0.27 20.18 22.78
CA ALA A 232 1.60 20.80 22.81
C ALA A 232 1.55 22.19 23.44
N SER A 233 0.49 22.97 23.14
CA SER A 233 0.30 24.32 23.71
C SER A 233 0.09 24.33 25.22
N ARG A 234 -0.45 23.23 25.76
CA ARG A 234 -0.68 23.04 27.21
C ARG A 234 0.60 22.65 27.93
N PHE A 235 1.48 21.88 27.28
CA PHE A 235 2.76 21.45 27.85
C PHE A 235 3.88 22.49 27.70
N TRP A 236 3.63 23.62 27.02
CA TRP A 236 4.58 24.73 26.96
C TRP A 236 4.85 25.31 28.35
N VAL A 237 6.05 25.06 28.88
CA VAL A 237 6.48 25.56 30.19
C VAL A 237 6.87 27.04 30.08
N ARG A 238 6.30 27.87 30.96
CA ARG A 238 6.75 29.24 31.23
C ARG A 238 7.48 29.29 32.57
N GLY A 239 8.66 29.90 32.61
CA GLY A 239 9.43 30.06 33.85
C GLY A 239 10.12 28.78 34.33
N GLN A 240 10.44 28.69 35.63
CA GLN A 240 11.26 27.60 36.20
C GLN A 240 10.61 26.21 36.09
N ALA A 241 11.46 25.20 35.92
CA ALA A 241 11.08 23.81 35.70
C ALA A 241 10.27 23.24 36.88
N ALA A 242 8.95 23.15 36.68
CA ALA A 242 8.08 22.38 37.57
C ALA A 242 8.29 20.88 37.34
N SER A 243 8.13 20.06 38.39
CA SER A 243 8.16 18.60 38.28
C SER A 243 7.11 18.08 37.29
N PHE A 244 7.37 16.94 36.64
CA PHE A 244 6.49 16.37 35.61
C PHE A 244 5.02 16.21 36.07
N PRO A 245 4.71 15.73 37.29
CA PRO A 245 3.32 15.64 37.78
C PRO A 245 2.64 17.02 37.86
N MET A 246 3.37 18.05 38.31
CA MET A 246 2.86 19.41 38.39
C MET A 246 2.58 19.98 36.99
N ARG A 247 3.36 19.58 35.97
CA ARG A 247 3.13 19.97 34.57
C ARG A 247 1.85 19.35 34.02
N ILE A 248 1.57 18.09 34.29
CA ILE A 248 0.30 17.45 33.92
C ILE A 248 -0.87 18.18 34.59
N PHE A 249 -0.81 18.39 35.90
CA PHE A 249 -1.88 19.08 36.63
C PHE A 249 -2.16 20.48 36.05
N ARG A 250 -1.12 21.28 35.78
CA ARG A 250 -1.25 22.62 35.19
C ARG A 250 -1.77 22.60 33.75
N ALA A 251 -1.42 21.57 32.97
CA ALA A 251 -1.89 21.43 31.59
C ALA A 251 -3.42 21.30 31.52
N PHE A 252 -4.06 20.76 32.55
CA PHE A 252 -5.51 20.55 32.57
C PHE A 252 -6.29 21.51 33.50
N SER A 253 -5.65 22.11 34.50
CA SER A 253 -6.33 22.99 35.48
C SER A 253 -6.42 24.48 35.09
N GLY A 254 -5.67 24.94 34.08
CA GLY A 254 -5.57 26.37 33.71
C GLY A 254 -6.32 26.81 32.44
N TYR A 255 -7.14 25.95 31.83
CA TYR A 255 -7.77 26.23 30.53
C TYR A 255 -9.28 26.45 30.65
N SER A 256 -9.81 27.40 29.89
CA SER A 256 -11.26 27.65 29.79
C SER A 256 -12.01 26.42 29.32
N TRP A 257 -13.19 26.17 29.88
CA TRP A 257 -14.11 25.09 29.51
C TRP A 257 -14.28 24.91 27.99
N GLY A 258 -14.47 25.99 27.22
CA GLY A 258 -14.62 25.92 25.76
C GLY A 258 -13.42 25.29 25.04
N ARG A 259 -12.18 25.54 25.49
CA ARG A 259 -10.96 24.92 24.92
C ARG A 259 -10.83 23.44 25.32
N GLN A 260 -11.39 23.05 26.45
CA GLN A 260 -11.46 21.65 26.85
C GLN A 260 -12.47 20.90 25.99
N LEU A 261 -13.64 21.49 25.73
CA LEU A 261 -14.64 20.93 24.82
C LEU A 261 -14.12 20.77 23.39
N ILE A 262 -13.36 21.74 22.86
CA ILE A 262 -12.78 21.61 21.52
C ILE A 262 -11.81 20.42 21.43
N LEU A 263 -10.92 20.26 22.42
CA LEU A 263 -10.00 19.12 22.44
C LEU A 263 -10.76 17.80 22.59
N ALA A 264 -11.75 17.74 23.48
CA ALA A 264 -12.58 16.56 23.69
C ALA A 264 -13.36 16.21 22.40
N GLY A 265 -13.90 17.21 21.70
CA GLY A 265 -14.56 17.03 20.41
C GLY A 265 -13.62 16.51 19.32
N LEU A 266 -12.40 17.05 19.21
CA LEU A 266 -11.39 16.55 18.27
C LEU A 266 -11.03 15.09 18.55
N LEU A 267 -10.82 14.73 19.82
CA LEU A 267 -10.51 13.35 20.21
C LEU A 267 -11.72 12.42 19.98
N LEU A 268 -12.94 12.88 20.23
CA LEU A 268 -14.15 12.10 19.97
C LEU A 268 -14.32 11.82 18.47
N ILE A 269 -14.18 12.84 17.62
CA ILE A 269 -14.27 12.68 16.16
C ILE A 269 -13.14 11.78 15.65
N PHE A 270 -11.92 11.92 16.20
CA PHE A 270 -10.80 11.02 15.92
C PHE A 270 -11.14 9.56 16.24
N LEU A 271 -11.69 9.28 17.43
CA LEU A 271 -12.09 7.93 17.84
C LEU A 271 -13.22 7.36 16.98
N VAL A 272 -14.22 8.18 16.62
CA VAL A 272 -15.32 7.76 15.72
C VAL A 272 -14.77 7.44 14.33
N THR A 273 -13.87 8.27 13.80
CA THR A 273 -13.24 8.04 12.49
C THR A 273 -12.35 6.80 12.52
N GLY A 274 -11.59 6.60 13.60
CA GLY A 274 -10.76 5.41 13.80
C GLY A 274 -11.59 4.13 13.95
N GLY A 275 -12.71 4.18 14.66
CA GLY A 275 -13.64 3.05 14.78
C GLY A 275 -14.34 2.73 13.45
N PHE A 276 -14.69 3.74 12.66
CA PHE A 276 -15.19 3.55 11.30
C PHE A 276 -14.14 2.90 10.40
N LEU A 277 -12.89 3.40 10.42
CA LEU A 277 -11.80 2.81 9.66
C LEU A 277 -11.57 1.36 10.07
N PHE A 278 -11.43 1.07 11.37
CA PHE A 278 -11.28 -0.28 11.90
C PHE A 278 -12.40 -1.22 11.42
N TYR A 279 -13.66 -0.77 11.46
CA TYR A 279 -14.77 -1.57 10.94
C TYR A 279 -14.64 -1.84 9.44
N GLN A 280 -14.27 -0.84 8.64
CA GLN A 280 -14.11 -1.01 7.19
C GLN A 280 -12.92 -1.89 6.82
N THR A 281 -11.81 -1.78 7.55
CA THR A 281 -10.53 -2.37 7.16
C THR A 281 -10.24 -3.72 7.80
N GLU A 282 -10.85 -4.03 8.95
CA GLU A 282 -10.61 -5.26 9.71
C GLU A 282 -11.85 -6.17 9.79
N ILE A 283 -13.06 -5.61 9.74
CA ILE A 283 -14.32 -6.39 9.84
C ILE A 283 -14.96 -6.60 8.47
N VAL A 284 -15.12 -5.54 7.68
CA VAL A 284 -15.71 -5.64 6.32
C VAL A 284 -14.73 -6.28 5.34
N HIS A 285 -13.44 -6.02 5.52
CA HIS A 285 -12.36 -6.65 4.80
C HIS A 285 -11.50 -7.42 5.80
N GLU A 286 -11.61 -8.74 5.84
CA GLU A 286 -10.75 -9.55 6.70
C GLU A 286 -9.30 -9.42 6.22
N ARG A 287 -8.46 -8.78 7.04
CA ARG A 287 -7.07 -8.52 6.74
C ARG A 287 -6.23 -9.65 7.31
N LEU A 288 -5.51 -10.34 6.44
CA LEU A 288 -4.46 -11.27 6.87
C LEU A 288 -3.16 -10.49 7.08
N SER A 289 -2.50 -10.71 8.22
CA SER A 289 -1.14 -10.26 8.48
C SER A 289 -0.13 -11.01 7.60
N ALA A 290 1.09 -10.47 7.49
CA ALA A 290 2.15 -11.13 6.73
C ALA A 290 2.43 -12.55 7.26
N ASP A 291 2.49 -12.69 8.59
CA ASP A 291 2.72 -13.97 9.27
C ASP A 291 1.59 -14.98 9.03
N GLU A 292 0.33 -14.52 9.00
CA GLU A 292 -0.82 -15.37 8.69
C GLU A 292 -0.79 -15.83 7.22
N VAL A 293 -0.42 -14.95 6.29
CA VAL A 293 -0.23 -15.32 4.88
C VAL A 293 0.87 -16.37 4.74
N GLU A 294 2.00 -16.21 5.43
CA GLU A 294 3.08 -17.20 5.42
C GLU A 294 2.67 -18.52 6.08
N THR A 295 1.89 -18.47 7.16
CA THR A 295 1.35 -19.66 7.83
C THR A 295 0.42 -20.42 6.90
N LEU A 296 -0.54 -19.75 6.24
CA LEU A 296 -1.45 -20.37 5.29
C LEU A 296 -0.73 -21.00 4.10
N ARG A 297 0.36 -20.38 3.61
CA ARG A 297 1.21 -20.96 2.55
C ARG A 297 1.92 -22.22 2.99
N GLY A 298 2.47 -22.23 4.20
CA GLY A 298 3.12 -23.43 4.74
C GLY A 298 2.13 -24.54 5.08
N ASP A 299 0.93 -24.20 5.56
CA ASP A 299 -0.16 -25.16 5.79
C ASP A 299 -0.67 -25.75 4.47
N TYR A 300 -0.81 -24.95 3.42
CA TYR A 300 -1.11 -25.41 2.06
C TYR A 300 -0.06 -26.42 1.57
N GLU A 301 1.22 -26.08 1.70
CA GLU A 301 2.32 -26.97 1.30
C GLU A 301 2.30 -28.28 2.10
N LYS A 302 2.15 -28.23 3.43
CA LYS A 302 2.07 -29.42 4.27
C LYS A 302 0.86 -30.29 3.94
N ALA A 303 -0.28 -29.67 3.67
CA ALA A 303 -1.54 -30.38 3.45
C ALA A 303 -1.65 -31.00 2.06
N TYR A 304 -1.05 -30.37 1.03
CA TYR A 304 -1.35 -30.71 -0.36
C TYR A 304 -0.14 -31.03 -1.24
N ASN A 305 1.10 -30.89 -0.75
CA ASN A 305 2.29 -31.21 -1.55
C ASN A 305 2.33 -32.69 -2.01
N GLN A 306 1.61 -33.62 -1.36
CA GLN A 306 1.49 -35.00 -1.89
C GLN A 306 0.81 -35.09 -3.26
N TYR A 307 0.06 -34.06 -3.67
CA TYR A 307 -0.60 -34.01 -4.98
C TYR A 307 0.30 -33.43 -6.09
N PHE A 308 1.53 -33.02 -5.76
CA PHE A 308 2.48 -32.56 -6.76
C PHE A 308 2.80 -33.68 -7.75
N GLY A 309 2.62 -33.39 -9.06
CA GLY A 309 2.83 -34.36 -10.14
C GLY A 309 1.70 -35.38 -10.34
N MET A 310 0.58 -35.27 -9.61
CA MET A 310 -0.60 -36.10 -9.86
C MET A 310 -1.17 -35.82 -11.25
N ASN A 311 -1.52 -36.87 -12.00
CA ASN A 311 -2.12 -36.72 -13.33
C ASN A 311 -3.44 -35.92 -13.23
N GLN A 312 -3.50 -34.81 -13.94
CA GLN A 312 -4.64 -33.91 -14.04
C GLN A 312 -4.87 -33.54 -15.51
N PRO A 313 -6.11 -33.26 -15.94
CA PRO A 313 -6.37 -32.99 -17.34
C PRO A 313 -5.78 -31.62 -17.72
N ARG A 314 -5.25 -31.54 -18.95
CA ARG A 314 -4.66 -30.31 -19.47
C ARG A 314 -5.66 -29.47 -20.23
N VAL A 315 -5.74 -28.18 -19.92
CA VAL A 315 -6.64 -27.25 -20.65
C VAL A 315 -6.17 -27.11 -22.10
N VAL A 316 -7.08 -27.30 -23.06
CA VAL A 316 -6.81 -27.18 -24.51
C VAL A 316 -7.67 -26.11 -25.18
N ALA A 317 -8.82 -25.75 -24.61
CA ALA A 317 -9.65 -24.67 -25.12
C ALA A 317 -10.35 -23.92 -23.98
N ALA A 318 -10.49 -22.60 -24.15
CA ALA A 318 -11.16 -21.72 -23.22
C ALA A 318 -12.03 -20.72 -23.96
N ASP A 319 -13.30 -20.62 -23.55
CA ASP A 319 -14.26 -19.62 -24.00
C ASP A 319 -14.66 -18.74 -22.82
N TYR A 320 -14.26 -17.48 -22.84
CA TYR A 320 -14.53 -16.51 -21.78
C TYR A 320 -15.67 -15.57 -22.19
N ALA A 321 -16.70 -15.46 -21.36
CA ALA A 321 -17.65 -14.36 -21.41
C ALA A 321 -17.42 -13.49 -20.17
N VAL A 322 -16.95 -12.26 -20.36
CA VAL A 322 -16.58 -11.34 -19.26
C VAL A 322 -17.38 -10.06 -19.38
N ASP A 323 -18.15 -9.75 -18.36
CA ASP A 323 -18.87 -8.49 -18.20
C ASP A 323 -18.12 -7.59 -17.22
N LEU A 324 -17.57 -6.50 -17.74
CA LEU A 324 -16.85 -5.50 -16.95
C LEU A 324 -17.76 -4.32 -16.63
N TYR A 325 -17.75 -3.93 -15.36
CA TYR A 325 -18.40 -2.71 -14.86
C TYR A 325 -17.32 -1.78 -14.28
N PRO A 326 -16.60 -1.01 -15.12
CA PRO A 326 -15.41 -0.27 -14.70
C PRO A 326 -15.69 0.78 -13.63
N ALA A 327 -16.85 1.46 -13.70
CA ALA A 327 -17.22 2.52 -12.77
C ALA A 327 -17.39 2.00 -11.33
N GLU A 328 -18.02 0.84 -11.19
CA GLU A 328 -18.23 0.14 -9.92
C GLU A 328 -17.01 -0.72 -9.53
N ARG A 329 -16.06 -0.90 -10.45
CA ARG A 329 -14.98 -1.88 -10.39
C ARG A 329 -15.53 -3.26 -10.07
N GLN A 330 -16.54 -3.69 -10.82
CA GLN A 330 -17.10 -5.04 -10.71
C GLN A 330 -16.80 -5.84 -11.97
N LEU A 331 -16.71 -7.15 -11.81
CA LEU A 331 -16.66 -8.07 -12.93
C LEU A 331 -17.53 -9.29 -12.66
N GLU A 332 -18.16 -9.77 -13.72
CA GLU A 332 -18.78 -11.08 -13.78
C GLU A 332 -18.16 -11.83 -14.96
N ALA A 333 -17.79 -13.08 -14.76
CA ALA A 333 -17.17 -13.88 -15.81
C ALA A 333 -17.71 -15.31 -15.78
N LEU A 334 -18.05 -15.81 -16.96
CA LEU A 334 -18.34 -17.21 -17.22
C LEU A 334 -17.25 -17.77 -18.12
N SER A 335 -16.45 -18.68 -17.58
CA SER A 335 -15.37 -19.34 -18.31
C SER A 335 -15.78 -20.77 -18.62
N ARG A 336 -15.87 -21.14 -19.90
CA ARG A 336 -16.11 -22.52 -20.34
C ARG A 336 -14.81 -23.14 -20.78
N LEU A 337 -14.40 -24.19 -20.08
CA LEU A 337 -13.11 -24.83 -20.26
C LEU A 337 -13.27 -26.24 -20.82
N SER A 338 -12.37 -26.61 -21.71
CA SER A 338 -12.21 -27.99 -22.20
C SER A 338 -10.82 -28.47 -21.83
N ALA A 339 -10.75 -29.52 -21.02
CA ALA A 339 -9.51 -30.11 -20.55
C ALA A 339 -9.41 -31.58 -20.95
N VAL A 340 -8.26 -32.01 -21.47
CA VAL A 340 -8.03 -33.36 -22.00
C VAL A 340 -7.11 -34.13 -21.07
N ASN A 341 -7.45 -35.38 -20.75
CA ASN A 341 -6.50 -36.26 -20.09
C ASN A 341 -5.41 -36.67 -21.09
N LYS A 342 -4.23 -36.08 -20.98
CA LYS A 342 -3.08 -36.41 -21.82
C LYS A 342 -2.14 -37.44 -21.20
N GLY A 343 -2.42 -37.88 -19.97
CA GLY A 343 -1.68 -38.95 -19.31
C GLY A 343 -2.12 -40.33 -19.76
N ASP A 344 -1.43 -41.35 -19.27
CA ASP A 344 -1.67 -42.75 -19.62
C ASP A 344 -2.66 -43.45 -18.66
N GLU A 345 -3.05 -42.79 -17.56
CA GLU A 345 -3.95 -43.32 -16.55
C GLU A 345 -5.29 -42.56 -16.50
N PRO A 346 -6.42 -43.23 -16.25
CA PRO A 346 -7.70 -42.56 -16.04
C PRO A 346 -7.66 -41.62 -14.83
N ILE A 347 -8.27 -40.44 -14.95
CA ILE A 347 -8.36 -39.46 -13.86
C ILE A 347 -9.69 -39.64 -13.14
N THR A 348 -9.64 -39.95 -11.85
CA THR A 348 -10.83 -40.11 -11.00
C THR A 348 -11.14 -38.88 -10.16
N GLU A 349 -10.12 -38.10 -9.80
CA GLU A 349 -10.25 -36.93 -8.93
C GLU A 349 -9.77 -35.67 -9.65
N MET A 350 -10.56 -34.60 -9.53
CA MET A 350 -10.21 -33.26 -9.99
C MET A 350 -9.78 -32.41 -8.80
N LEU A 351 -8.63 -31.77 -8.93
CA LEU A 351 -8.07 -30.89 -7.91
C LEU A 351 -8.10 -29.44 -8.44
N PHE A 352 -8.58 -28.51 -7.62
CA PHE A 352 -8.59 -27.10 -7.96
C PHE A 352 -7.98 -26.27 -6.86
N THR A 353 -7.02 -25.44 -7.25
CA THR A 353 -6.46 -24.39 -6.41
C THR A 353 -7.14 -23.07 -6.79
N MET A 354 -8.04 -22.60 -5.92
CA MET A 354 -9.01 -21.53 -6.18
C MET A 354 -8.37 -20.14 -6.12
N PRO A 355 -8.73 -19.18 -7.01
CA PRO A 355 -8.14 -17.85 -7.03
C PRO A 355 -8.34 -17.10 -5.70
N THR A 356 -7.39 -16.22 -5.36
CA THR A 356 -7.44 -15.40 -4.12
C THR A 356 -8.17 -14.08 -4.31
N THR A 357 -8.24 -13.61 -5.56
CA THR A 357 -8.71 -12.27 -5.91
C THR A 357 -10.22 -12.21 -6.08
N VAL A 358 -10.79 -13.14 -6.87
CA VAL A 358 -12.22 -13.20 -7.18
C VAL A 358 -12.86 -14.37 -6.46
N THR A 359 -14.17 -14.29 -6.24
CA THR A 359 -14.94 -15.48 -5.87
C THR A 359 -15.19 -16.28 -7.13
N ALA A 360 -14.70 -17.53 -7.17
CA ALA A 360 -14.90 -18.44 -8.28
C ALA A 360 -15.66 -19.68 -7.81
N GLU A 361 -16.59 -20.16 -8.63
CA GLU A 361 -17.35 -21.39 -8.43
C GLU A 361 -17.08 -22.30 -9.63
N VAL A 362 -16.62 -23.53 -9.37
CA VAL A 362 -16.41 -24.54 -10.41
C VAL A 362 -17.68 -25.37 -10.58
N VAL A 363 -18.19 -25.43 -11.80
CA VAL A 363 -19.36 -26.21 -12.19
C VAL A 363 -18.92 -27.36 -13.07
N LEU A 364 -18.78 -28.53 -12.46
CA LEU A 364 -18.48 -29.79 -13.14
C LEU A 364 -19.74 -30.45 -13.72
N PRO A 365 -19.60 -31.39 -14.68
CA PRO A 365 -20.70 -32.21 -15.17
C PRO A 365 -21.45 -32.95 -14.06
N ALA A 366 -22.73 -33.25 -14.30
CA ALA A 366 -23.59 -33.90 -13.32
C ALA A 366 -23.00 -35.22 -12.80
N GLY A 367 -22.98 -35.38 -11.49
CA GLY A 367 -22.50 -36.59 -10.80
C GLY A 367 -21.13 -36.44 -10.13
N ALA A 368 -20.39 -35.36 -10.36
CA ALA A 368 -19.19 -35.08 -9.57
C ALA A 368 -19.56 -34.76 -8.11
N GLU A 369 -18.87 -35.39 -7.17
CA GLU A 369 -19.06 -35.19 -5.72
C GLU A 369 -17.89 -34.39 -5.14
N GLN A 370 -18.17 -33.32 -4.39
CA GLN A 370 -17.13 -32.54 -3.72
C GLN A 370 -16.66 -33.28 -2.46
N LEU A 371 -15.43 -33.80 -2.49
CA LEU A 371 -14.82 -34.52 -1.38
C LEU A 371 -14.24 -33.58 -0.33
N GLU A 372 -13.74 -32.43 -0.77
CA GLU A 372 -13.09 -31.44 0.10
C GLU A 372 -13.34 -30.03 -0.44
N ASP A 373 -13.68 -29.13 0.48
CA ASP A 373 -13.70 -27.69 0.25
C ASP A 373 -12.98 -27.01 1.40
N ASN A 374 -11.69 -26.72 1.21
CA ASN A 374 -10.92 -25.97 2.18
C ASN A 374 -10.93 -24.51 1.78
N GLU A 375 -11.89 -23.76 2.34
CA GLU A 375 -12.00 -22.33 2.09
C GLU A 375 -10.68 -21.64 2.45
N GLN A 376 -10.11 -21.84 3.64
CA GLN A 376 -8.91 -21.12 4.11
C GLN A 376 -7.69 -21.32 3.20
N LEU A 377 -7.41 -22.57 2.81
CA LEU A 377 -6.28 -22.91 1.92
C LEU A 377 -6.63 -22.76 0.43
N ARG A 378 -7.89 -22.41 0.13
CA ARG A 378 -8.41 -22.19 -1.23
C ARG A 378 -8.14 -23.40 -2.13
N PHE A 379 -8.46 -24.58 -1.62
CA PHE A 379 -8.25 -25.86 -2.30
C PHE A 379 -9.54 -26.68 -2.30
N GLN A 380 -9.91 -27.21 -3.46
CA GLN A 380 -11.09 -28.02 -3.65
C GLN A 380 -10.74 -29.34 -4.34
N ARG A 381 -11.43 -30.40 -3.92
CA ARG A 381 -11.24 -31.75 -4.46
C ARG A 381 -12.58 -32.36 -4.81
N TYR A 382 -12.68 -32.88 -6.02
CA TYR A 382 -13.90 -33.49 -6.54
C TYR A 382 -13.64 -34.91 -7.03
N GLN A 383 -14.53 -35.83 -6.70
CA GLN A 383 -14.60 -37.15 -7.28
C GLN A 383 -15.46 -37.09 -8.55
N LEU A 384 -14.92 -37.52 -9.69
CA LEU A 384 -15.69 -37.67 -10.92
C LEU A 384 -16.57 -38.92 -10.83
N ALA A 385 -17.80 -38.83 -11.35
CA ALA A 385 -18.71 -39.96 -11.46
C ALA A 385 -18.19 -41.03 -12.42
N GLU A 386 -17.65 -40.60 -13.57
CA GLU A 386 -16.99 -41.44 -14.56
C GLU A 386 -15.52 -41.03 -14.63
N PRO A 387 -14.57 -41.97 -14.44
CA PRO A 387 -13.15 -41.68 -14.61
C PRO A 387 -12.88 -41.16 -16.03
N LEU A 388 -12.17 -40.04 -16.14
CA LEU A 388 -11.78 -39.46 -17.42
C LEU A 388 -10.67 -40.30 -18.05
N ALA A 389 -10.99 -41.08 -19.07
CA ALA A 389 -10.02 -41.97 -19.70
C ALA A 389 -8.91 -41.20 -20.44
N PRO A 390 -7.73 -41.81 -20.67
CA PRO A 390 -6.69 -41.23 -21.53
C PRO A 390 -7.23 -40.79 -22.89
N GLY A 391 -7.00 -39.54 -23.26
CA GLY A 391 -7.48 -38.91 -24.49
C GLY A 391 -8.88 -38.32 -24.42
N ASP A 392 -9.67 -38.62 -23.38
CA ASP A 392 -11.02 -38.04 -23.24
C ASP A 392 -10.98 -36.58 -22.80
N THR A 393 -12.05 -35.86 -23.10
CA THR A 393 -12.21 -34.43 -22.82
C THR A 393 -13.28 -34.20 -21.75
N LEU A 394 -12.92 -33.44 -20.73
CA LEU A 394 -13.81 -32.91 -19.72
C LEU A 394 -14.19 -31.47 -20.07
N HIS A 395 -15.49 -31.19 -20.07
CA HIS A 395 -16.03 -29.84 -20.20
C HIS A 395 -16.57 -29.37 -18.85
N PHE A 396 -16.19 -28.17 -18.43
CA PHE A 396 -16.68 -27.58 -17.18
C PHE A 396 -16.74 -26.07 -17.28
N GLU A 397 -17.52 -25.46 -16.39
CA GLU A 397 -17.67 -24.01 -16.32
C GLU A 397 -17.08 -23.47 -15.01
N VAL A 398 -16.60 -22.23 -15.05
CA VAL A 398 -16.19 -21.49 -13.87
C VAL A 398 -16.93 -20.16 -13.87
N ARG A 399 -17.68 -19.89 -12.81
CA ARG A 399 -18.38 -18.62 -12.60
C ARG A 399 -17.57 -17.79 -11.62
N SER A 400 -17.13 -16.63 -12.08
CA SER A 400 -16.26 -15.75 -11.31
C SER A 400 -16.90 -14.38 -11.15
N HIS A 401 -16.86 -13.87 -9.92
CA HIS A 401 -17.42 -12.57 -9.57
C HIS A 401 -16.46 -11.82 -8.66
N PHE A 402 -16.31 -10.52 -8.92
CA PHE A 402 -15.60 -9.61 -8.03
C PHE A 402 -16.38 -8.30 -7.87
N ALA A 403 -16.50 -7.87 -6.61
CA ALA A 403 -16.95 -6.54 -6.26
C ALA A 403 -16.16 -6.04 -5.04
N PRO A 404 -15.59 -4.82 -5.08
CA PRO A 404 -14.86 -4.27 -3.95
C PRO A 404 -15.82 -4.02 -2.79
N LYS A 405 -15.40 -4.40 -1.59
CA LYS A 405 -16.11 -4.14 -0.34
C LYS A 405 -15.27 -3.23 0.56
N GLY A 406 -15.89 -2.17 1.05
CA GLY A 406 -15.31 -1.27 2.05
C GLY A 406 -14.06 -0.51 1.60
N ILE A 407 -13.35 0.05 2.58
CA ILE A 407 -12.04 0.68 2.41
C ILE A 407 -10.99 -0.37 2.76
N ARG A 408 -10.03 -0.62 1.86
CA ARG A 408 -8.93 -1.55 2.11
C ARG A 408 -7.75 -0.87 2.78
N ASP A 409 -7.06 -1.62 3.63
CA ASP A 409 -5.86 -1.21 4.35
C ASP A 409 -4.60 -1.77 3.70
N GLY A 410 -4.37 -1.41 2.44
CA GLY A 410 -3.37 -2.04 1.57
C GLY A 410 -3.96 -3.16 0.71
N GLY A 411 -3.15 -3.75 -0.16
CA GLY A 411 -3.57 -4.88 -1.03
C GLY A 411 -4.80 -4.56 -1.89
N THR A 412 -4.99 -3.30 -2.28
CA THR A 412 -6.10 -2.93 -3.16
C THR A 412 -5.82 -3.50 -4.54
N LEU A 413 -6.80 -4.26 -5.06
CA LEU A 413 -6.68 -4.87 -6.38
C LEU A 413 -6.50 -3.81 -7.45
N THR A 414 -5.39 -3.90 -8.20
CA THR A 414 -5.02 -2.97 -9.28
C THR A 414 -5.34 -3.52 -10.66
N GLU A 415 -5.65 -4.81 -10.74
CA GLU A 415 -6.05 -5.58 -11.91
C GLU A 415 -7.41 -5.09 -12.42
N LEU A 416 -8.33 -4.75 -11.49
CA LEU A 416 -9.63 -4.19 -11.79
C LEU A 416 -9.76 -2.73 -11.32
N VAL A 417 -9.70 -1.83 -12.29
CA VAL A 417 -9.71 -0.38 -12.12
C VAL A 417 -10.64 0.29 -13.12
N SER A 418 -11.06 1.52 -12.81
CA SER A 418 -11.99 2.27 -13.66
C SER A 418 -11.48 2.54 -15.07
N ASN A 419 -10.17 2.67 -15.26
CA ASN A 419 -9.57 2.83 -16.57
C ASN A 419 -8.23 2.08 -16.64
N GLY A 420 -8.08 1.21 -17.65
CA GLY A 420 -6.90 0.35 -17.80
C GLY A 420 -6.95 -0.94 -16.97
N THR A 421 -8.14 -1.54 -16.82
CA THR A 421 -8.28 -2.90 -16.25
C THR A 421 -7.45 -3.88 -17.06
N PHE A 422 -6.66 -4.69 -16.38
CA PHE A 422 -5.86 -5.76 -16.96
C PHE A 422 -6.18 -7.05 -16.20
N LEU A 423 -6.84 -7.97 -16.89
CA LEU A 423 -7.19 -9.28 -16.35
C LEU A 423 -6.37 -10.37 -17.03
N ASN A 424 -5.89 -11.31 -16.22
CA ASN A 424 -5.28 -12.55 -16.66
C ASN A 424 -6.22 -13.72 -16.31
N HIS A 425 -5.95 -14.89 -16.88
CA HIS A 425 -6.73 -16.09 -16.59
C HIS A 425 -6.60 -16.53 -15.12
N LEU A 426 -5.47 -16.26 -14.48
CA LEU A 426 -5.19 -16.64 -13.09
C LEU A 426 -6.12 -15.95 -12.09
N GLU A 427 -6.68 -14.79 -12.43
CA GLU A 427 -7.71 -14.17 -11.59
C GLU A 427 -9.11 -14.73 -11.86
N LEU A 428 -9.38 -15.31 -13.04
CA LEU A 428 -10.73 -15.72 -13.47
C LEU A 428 -11.02 -17.20 -13.28
N VAL A 429 -10.01 -18.07 -13.32
CA VAL A 429 -10.19 -19.52 -13.23
C VAL A 429 -9.21 -20.14 -12.22
N PRO A 430 -9.59 -21.24 -11.55
CA PRO A 430 -8.66 -21.95 -10.67
C PRO A 430 -7.52 -22.60 -11.46
N VAL A 431 -6.41 -22.81 -10.77
CA VAL A 431 -5.35 -23.68 -11.26
C VAL A 431 -5.80 -25.13 -11.08
N ILE A 432 -5.65 -25.95 -12.14
CA ILE A 432 -5.94 -27.39 -12.06
C ILE A 432 -4.74 -28.09 -11.40
N GLY A 433 -4.96 -28.73 -10.27
CA GLY A 433 -3.93 -29.40 -9.49
C GLY A 433 -3.34 -28.57 -8.36
N TYR A 434 -2.16 -28.99 -7.92
CA TYR A 434 -1.36 -28.33 -6.89
C TYR A 434 -0.54 -27.19 -7.51
N ASP A 435 -0.59 -26.01 -6.88
CA ASP A 435 0.08 -24.79 -7.33
C ASP A 435 1.34 -24.52 -6.48
N ARG A 436 2.52 -24.79 -7.05
CA ARG A 436 3.81 -24.47 -6.40
C ARG A 436 3.99 -22.97 -6.15
N GLY A 437 3.29 -22.10 -6.88
CA GLY A 437 3.30 -20.66 -6.66
C GLY A 437 2.76 -20.25 -5.27
N ARG A 438 2.01 -21.13 -4.61
CA ARG A 438 1.49 -20.92 -3.24
C ARG A 438 2.39 -21.40 -2.13
N GLU A 439 3.48 -22.08 -2.44
CA GLU A 439 4.41 -22.57 -1.44
C GLU A 439 5.07 -21.42 -0.67
N LEU A 440 5.48 -21.73 0.55
CA LEU A 440 6.19 -20.77 1.39
C LEU A 440 7.60 -20.57 0.83
N GLN A 441 7.92 -19.37 0.36
CA GLN A 441 9.20 -19.13 -0.33
C GLN A 441 10.34 -18.72 0.61
N GLN A 442 10.04 -18.03 1.70
CA GLN A 442 11.06 -17.41 2.55
C GLN A 442 11.83 -18.46 3.36
N PRO A 443 13.17 -18.55 3.26
CA PRO A 443 13.95 -19.58 3.97
C PRO A 443 13.77 -19.53 5.49
N GLU A 444 13.72 -18.34 6.08
CA GLU A 444 13.53 -18.15 7.53
C GLU A 444 12.16 -18.68 7.97
N ALA A 445 11.09 -18.28 7.29
CA ALA A 445 9.73 -18.74 7.57
C ALA A 445 9.57 -20.26 7.35
N ARG A 446 10.22 -20.83 6.32
CA ARG A 446 10.24 -22.28 6.10
C ARG A 446 10.86 -23.02 7.29
N ALA A 447 12.01 -22.54 7.78
CA ALA A 447 12.67 -23.12 8.93
C ALA A 447 11.81 -23.03 10.20
N GLU A 448 11.16 -21.90 10.45
CA GLU A 448 10.23 -21.70 11.58
C GLU A 448 9.04 -22.67 11.52
N GLN A 449 8.53 -22.94 10.32
CA GLN A 449 7.41 -23.83 10.09
C GLN A 449 7.80 -25.31 9.92
N GLY A 450 9.09 -25.64 10.07
CA GLY A 450 9.60 -27.01 9.95
C GLY A 450 9.59 -27.57 8.52
N LEU A 451 9.57 -26.70 7.51
CA LEU A 451 9.64 -27.06 6.09
C LEU A 451 11.11 -27.13 5.62
N PRO A 452 11.46 -28.07 4.74
CA PRO A 452 12.82 -28.19 4.21
C PRO A 452 13.18 -26.95 3.40
N GLU A 453 14.46 -26.56 3.38
CA GLU A 453 14.93 -25.52 2.48
C GLU A 453 14.62 -25.89 1.02
N ARG A 454 14.06 -24.96 0.26
CA ARG A 454 13.66 -25.20 -1.13
C ARG A 454 14.22 -24.10 -2.01
N SER A 455 14.83 -24.52 -3.10
CA SER A 455 15.29 -23.60 -4.16
C SER A 455 14.09 -23.12 -4.97
N LEU A 456 14.06 -21.83 -5.32
CA LEU A 456 13.11 -21.26 -6.29
C LEU A 456 13.25 -21.90 -7.67
N LEU A 457 14.43 -22.44 -7.98
CA LEU A 457 14.70 -23.19 -9.19
C LEU A 457 14.46 -24.68 -8.93
N MET A 458 13.76 -25.34 -9.85
CA MET A 458 13.59 -26.78 -9.89
C MET A 458 14.97 -27.46 -9.82
N SER A 459 15.12 -28.40 -8.88
CA SER A 459 16.38 -29.12 -8.76
C SER A 459 16.59 -30.06 -9.97
N PRO A 460 17.83 -30.44 -10.30
CA PRO A 460 18.08 -31.44 -11.35
C PRO A 460 17.39 -32.79 -11.10
N GLU A 461 17.10 -33.11 -9.83
CA GLU A 461 16.42 -34.34 -9.41
C GLU A 461 14.89 -34.22 -9.59
N GLU A 462 14.33 -33.02 -9.44
CA GLU A 462 12.92 -32.70 -9.70
C GLU A 462 12.62 -32.51 -11.21
N ALA A 463 13.64 -32.22 -12.02
CA ALA A 463 13.53 -31.96 -13.45
C ALA A 463 13.31 -33.23 -14.30
N THR A 464 12.24 -33.97 -13.98
CA THR A 464 11.78 -35.10 -14.80
C THR A 464 11.33 -34.62 -16.18
N GLU A 465 11.23 -35.53 -17.15
CA GLU A 465 10.81 -35.18 -18.51
C GLU A 465 9.40 -34.56 -18.53
N ASP A 466 8.51 -35.00 -17.64
CA ASP A 466 7.17 -34.44 -17.48
C ASP A 466 7.19 -33.07 -16.79
N ALA A 467 8.02 -32.89 -15.75
CA ALA A 467 8.17 -31.61 -15.07
C ALA A 467 8.76 -30.52 -15.99
N LEU A 468 9.63 -30.90 -16.93
CA LEU A 468 10.18 -30.00 -17.96
C LEU A 468 9.18 -29.64 -19.06
N ARG A 469 8.07 -30.37 -19.18
CA ARG A 469 6.96 -30.07 -20.10
C ARG A 469 5.89 -29.17 -19.48
N GLU A 470 6.02 -28.80 -18.21
CA GLU A 470 5.16 -27.84 -17.54
C GLU A 470 5.61 -26.41 -17.81
N SER A 471 4.65 -25.51 -17.99
CA SER A 471 4.92 -24.08 -18.11
C SER A 471 5.07 -23.45 -16.73
N TYR A 472 5.98 -22.47 -16.61
CA TYR A 472 6.10 -21.67 -15.38
C TYR A 472 4.86 -20.80 -15.11
N ILE A 473 3.98 -20.64 -16.10
CA ILE A 473 2.79 -19.77 -16.03
C ILE A 473 1.61 -20.48 -15.35
N SER A 474 1.38 -21.76 -15.67
CA SER A 474 0.30 -22.55 -15.09
C SER A 474 0.60 -24.05 -15.27
N PRO A 475 0.49 -24.87 -14.21
CA PRO A 475 0.60 -26.32 -14.33
C PRO A 475 -0.63 -26.87 -15.06
N ASN A 476 -0.45 -27.99 -15.77
CA ASN A 476 -1.52 -28.68 -16.49
C ASN A 476 -2.21 -27.79 -17.55
N SER A 477 -1.43 -26.96 -18.25
CA SER A 477 -1.92 -26.17 -19.38
C SER A 477 -0.94 -26.23 -20.55
N ASP A 478 -1.48 -26.31 -21.76
CA ASP A 478 -0.70 -26.23 -23.01
C ASP A 478 -1.06 -24.96 -23.78
N TRP A 479 -0.67 -24.90 -25.07
CA TRP A 479 -1.23 -23.92 -25.99
C TRP A 479 -2.74 -24.13 -26.12
N VAL A 480 -3.51 -23.11 -25.74
CA VAL A 480 -4.97 -23.16 -25.72
C VAL A 480 -5.58 -22.45 -26.92
N GLN A 481 -6.67 -23.01 -27.43
CA GLN A 481 -7.57 -22.28 -28.31
C GLN A 481 -8.41 -21.31 -27.46
N LEU A 482 -8.30 -20.01 -27.74
CA LEU A 482 -8.97 -18.95 -26.97
C LEU A 482 -10.12 -18.34 -27.78
N SER A 483 -11.28 -18.23 -27.13
CA SER A 483 -12.41 -17.39 -27.52
C SER A 483 -12.74 -16.47 -26.35
N ALA A 484 -13.01 -15.19 -26.63
CA ALA A 484 -13.37 -14.23 -25.59
C ALA A 484 -14.44 -13.26 -26.11
N THR A 485 -15.50 -13.09 -25.34
CA THR A 485 -16.50 -12.03 -25.48
C THR A 485 -16.39 -11.15 -24.24
N VAL A 486 -16.02 -9.88 -24.43
CA VAL A 486 -15.84 -8.93 -23.33
C VAL A 486 -16.79 -7.77 -23.53
N SER A 487 -17.67 -7.52 -22.55
CA SER A 487 -18.50 -6.33 -22.49
C SER A 487 -17.88 -5.31 -21.52
N THR A 488 -18.02 -4.02 -21.83
CA THR A 488 -17.54 -2.90 -21.02
C THR A 488 -18.37 -1.65 -21.31
N SER A 489 -18.07 -0.53 -20.65
CA SER A 489 -18.73 0.75 -20.89
C SER A 489 -18.51 1.26 -22.32
N ALA A 490 -19.49 1.99 -22.87
CA ALA A 490 -19.50 2.43 -24.27
C ALA A 490 -18.36 3.39 -24.66
N ASP A 491 -17.67 3.98 -23.68
CA ASP A 491 -16.51 4.85 -23.85
C ASP A 491 -15.17 4.10 -23.74
N GLN A 492 -15.19 2.77 -23.57
CA GLN A 492 -14.02 1.92 -23.45
C GLN A 492 -13.93 0.90 -24.58
N ILE A 493 -12.70 0.46 -24.86
CA ILE A 493 -12.40 -0.60 -25.83
C ILE A 493 -11.80 -1.77 -25.06
N ALA A 494 -12.43 -2.94 -25.18
CA ALA A 494 -11.85 -4.18 -24.70
C ALA A 494 -10.89 -4.75 -25.74
N VAL A 495 -9.74 -5.26 -25.28
CA VAL A 495 -8.73 -5.88 -26.13
C VAL A 495 -8.38 -7.23 -25.53
N SER A 496 -8.46 -8.29 -26.33
CA SER A 496 -8.02 -9.64 -25.97
C SER A 496 -7.05 -10.19 -27.02
N PRO A 497 -6.23 -11.20 -26.67
CA PRO A 497 -5.44 -11.91 -27.67
C PRO A 497 -6.34 -12.59 -28.72
N GLY A 498 -5.92 -12.56 -29.99
CA GLY A 498 -6.64 -13.19 -31.11
C GLY A 498 -7.06 -12.21 -32.19
N ASN A 499 -7.89 -12.67 -33.13
CA ASN A 499 -8.47 -11.84 -34.19
C ASN A 499 -9.87 -11.38 -33.77
N LEU A 500 -10.17 -10.08 -33.94
CA LEU A 500 -11.50 -9.55 -33.70
C LEU A 500 -12.50 -10.16 -34.69
N VAL A 501 -13.49 -10.88 -34.18
CA VAL A 501 -14.54 -11.53 -35.00
C VAL A 501 -15.75 -10.62 -35.17
N LYS A 502 -16.19 -9.97 -34.09
CA LYS A 502 -17.40 -9.15 -34.05
C LYS A 502 -17.30 -8.09 -32.96
N GLU A 503 -17.83 -6.90 -33.24
CA GLU A 503 -18.02 -5.80 -32.29
C GLU A 503 -19.48 -5.34 -32.43
N TRP A 504 -20.17 -5.14 -31.30
CA TRP A 504 -21.55 -4.66 -31.28
C TRP A 504 -21.85 -3.93 -29.98
N GLN A 505 -22.93 -3.15 -30.00
CA GLN A 505 -23.49 -2.48 -28.83
C GLN A 505 -24.93 -2.97 -28.65
N GLU A 506 -25.28 -3.38 -27.43
CA GLU A 506 -26.61 -3.83 -27.03
C GLU A 506 -27.03 -2.99 -25.82
N ASN A 507 -28.28 -2.51 -25.82
CA ASN A 507 -28.81 -1.54 -24.85
C ASN A 507 -29.66 -2.20 -23.78
#